data_AF-A0A2V3JHM7-F1
#
_entry.id   AF-A0A2V3JHM7-F1
#
_cell.length_a   1.000
_cell.length_b   1.000
_cell.length_c   1.000
_cell.angle_alpha   90.00
_cell.angle_beta   90.00
_cell.angle_gamma   90.00
#
_symmetry.space_group_name_H-M   'P 1'
#
loop_
_entity.id
_entity.type
_entity.pdbx_description
1 polymer ?
#
loop_
_entity_poly.entity_id
_entity_poly.type
_entity_poly.pdbx_seq_one_letter_code
_entity_poly.pdbx_strand_id
1 'polypeptide(L)'
;MIKDRERNKVSEEVREVLTPAIEHIESEIDAIQNKKIFWHHYTSGGCGFDSGLRRLFHNERYRGVRYLFGGKSGGALQDILNKFSNLNDMFYSHDVLIDELNRCYEEIEKEIKTPELGERLEEMTREFNKGKSATYRLKGEPIENSFQFYGEYLINLEYTIERSPDSIEPHIDFWEENQDELLKFRDKIHIIEIHKQISEKLIQLTELDEKLLKKLSKIREKYRKEYNFVNNEIEPFRGI
;
A
#
# COMPACT_ATOMS: atom_id res chain seq x y z
N MET A 1 24.37 -8.30 -33.81
CA MET A 1 23.03 -8.82 -34.13
C MET A 1 22.44 -9.75 -33.07
N ILE A 2 23.10 -10.84 -32.62
CA ILE A 2 22.59 -11.69 -31.51
C ILE A 2 22.79 -10.99 -30.16
N LYS A 3 23.98 -10.44 -29.89
CA LYS A 3 24.29 -9.71 -28.65
C LYS A 3 23.40 -8.47 -28.45
N ASP A 4 23.03 -7.76 -29.53
CA ASP A 4 22.16 -6.58 -29.44
C ASP A 4 20.71 -6.95 -29.09
N ARG A 5 20.21 -8.08 -29.60
CA ARG A 5 18.88 -8.61 -29.26
C ARG A 5 18.80 -9.07 -27.80
N GLU A 6 19.84 -9.75 -27.35
CA GLU A 6 19.95 -10.19 -25.96
C GLU A 6 20.07 -9.01 -24.99
N ARG A 7 20.88 -8.00 -25.33
CA ARG A 7 21.00 -6.76 -24.56
C ARG A 7 19.66 -6.04 -24.43
N ASN A 8 18.87 -5.95 -25.50
CA ASN A 8 17.54 -5.33 -25.45
C ASN A 8 16.59 -6.09 -24.52
N LYS A 9 16.57 -7.43 -24.61
CA LYS A 9 15.77 -8.26 -23.72
C LYS A 9 16.14 -8.07 -22.24
N VAL A 10 17.44 -8.06 -21.94
CA VAL A 10 17.91 -7.83 -20.58
C VAL A 10 17.62 -6.40 -20.10
N SER A 11 17.66 -5.41 -21.00
CA SER A 11 17.24 -4.04 -20.68
C SER A 11 15.76 -3.98 -20.30
N GLU A 12 14.89 -4.69 -21.00
CA GLU A 12 13.47 -4.82 -20.64
C GLU A 12 13.31 -5.48 -19.26
N GLU A 13 14.01 -6.59 -18.98
CA GLU A 13 13.99 -7.24 -17.65
C GLU A 13 14.42 -6.28 -16.53
N VAL A 14 15.45 -5.48 -16.75
CA VAL A 14 15.93 -4.49 -15.78
C VAL A 14 14.89 -3.40 -15.55
N ARG A 15 14.38 -2.79 -16.62
CA ARG A 15 13.54 -1.59 -16.56
C ARG A 15 12.09 -1.89 -16.19
N GLU A 16 11.55 -3.01 -16.66
CA GLU A 16 10.15 -3.36 -16.47
C GLU A 16 9.90 -4.26 -15.26
N VAL A 17 10.94 -4.90 -14.69
CA VAL A 17 10.78 -5.85 -13.58
C VAL A 17 11.71 -5.54 -12.41
N LEU A 18 13.03 -5.61 -12.60
CA LEU A 18 13.98 -5.53 -11.49
C LEU A 18 13.93 -4.18 -10.79
N THR A 19 13.96 -3.07 -11.54
CA THR A 19 13.94 -1.73 -10.96
C THR A 19 12.60 -1.41 -10.27
N PRO A 20 11.43 -1.61 -10.90
CA PRO A 20 10.15 -1.38 -10.22
C PRO A 20 9.95 -2.25 -8.98
N ALA A 21 10.37 -3.53 -9.01
CA ALA A 21 10.28 -4.39 -7.82
C ALA A 21 11.17 -3.89 -6.69
N ILE A 22 12.39 -3.43 -6.99
CA ILE A 22 13.30 -2.84 -5.99
C ILE A 22 12.68 -1.57 -5.38
N GLU A 23 12.21 -0.65 -6.21
CA GLU A 23 11.61 0.61 -5.73
C GLU A 23 10.35 0.36 -4.88
N HIS A 24 9.51 -0.60 -5.28
CA HIS A 24 8.34 -1.01 -4.51
C HIS A 24 8.73 -1.57 -3.14
N ILE A 25 9.69 -2.50 -3.09
CA ILE A 25 10.16 -3.10 -1.83
C ILE A 25 10.81 -2.05 -0.92
N GLU A 26 11.61 -1.13 -1.48
CA GLU A 26 12.20 -0.04 -0.71
C GLU A 26 11.13 0.87 -0.09
N SER A 27 10.08 1.19 -0.86
CA SER A 27 8.94 1.97 -0.36
C SER A 27 8.13 1.22 0.70
N GLU A 28 7.96 -0.09 0.56
CA GLU A 28 7.23 -0.93 1.51
C GLU A 28 7.97 -1.03 2.85
N ILE A 29 9.28 -1.31 2.81
CA ILE A 29 10.13 -1.31 4.00
C ILE A 29 10.07 0.06 4.71
N ASP A 30 10.21 1.16 3.97
CA ASP A 30 10.13 2.51 4.54
C ASP A 30 8.76 2.77 5.19
N ALA A 31 7.66 2.37 4.54
CA ALA A 31 6.32 2.52 5.08
C ALA A 31 6.14 1.73 6.39
N ILE A 32 6.63 0.49 6.45
CA ILE A 32 6.54 -0.35 7.66
C ILE A 32 7.40 0.25 8.79
N GLN A 33 8.65 0.63 8.50
CA GLN A 33 9.58 1.16 9.50
C GLN A 33 9.12 2.50 10.09
N ASN A 34 8.51 3.35 9.26
CA ASN A 34 8.01 4.65 9.69
C ASN A 34 6.53 4.62 10.13
N LYS A 35 5.91 3.43 10.22
CA LYS A 35 4.50 3.27 10.59
C LYS A 35 3.53 4.07 9.70
N LYS A 36 3.87 4.20 8.41
CA LYS A 36 3.06 4.88 7.39
C LYS A 36 2.18 3.89 6.64
N ILE A 37 1.65 2.90 7.34
CA ILE A 37 0.78 1.88 6.76
C ILE A 37 -0.64 2.42 6.77
N PHE A 38 -1.25 2.49 5.59
CA PHE A 38 -2.64 2.94 5.43
C PHE A 38 -3.39 1.97 4.52
N TRP A 39 -4.17 1.10 5.12
CA TRP A 39 -5.08 0.19 4.45
C TRP A 39 -6.32 0.92 3.93
N HIS A 40 -6.63 0.78 2.64
CA HIS A 40 -7.79 1.40 2.02
C HIS A 40 -8.47 0.44 1.05
N HIS A 41 -9.80 0.33 1.11
CA HIS A 41 -10.61 -0.30 0.08
C HIS A 41 -10.85 0.74 -1.06
N TYR A 42 -9.90 0.85 -2.00
CA TYR A 42 -9.97 1.70 -3.22
C TYR A 42 -9.92 3.23 -3.03
N THR A 43 -8.73 3.82 -3.20
CA THR A 43 -8.37 4.93 -4.10
C THR A 43 -7.02 5.55 -3.70
N SER A 44 -6.06 5.50 -4.62
CA SER A 44 -4.87 6.36 -4.78
C SER A 44 -4.43 7.22 -3.58
N GLY A 45 -3.39 6.77 -2.86
CA GLY A 45 -2.52 7.68 -2.09
C GLY A 45 -1.89 7.10 -0.83
N GLY A 46 -2.45 6.03 -0.26
CA GLY A 46 -1.90 5.31 0.88
C GLY A 46 -1.25 3.98 0.48
N CYS A 47 -0.32 3.49 1.30
CA CYS A 47 0.26 2.14 1.22
C CYS A 47 -0.77 1.08 1.65
N GLY A 48 -1.93 1.05 0.99
CA GLY A 48 -2.84 -0.08 1.05
C GLY A 48 -2.16 -1.19 0.28
N PHE A 49 -2.08 -2.40 0.86
CA PHE A 49 -1.37 -3.52 0.26
C PHE A 49 -2.11 -4.12 -0.96
N ASP A 50 -2.49 -3.28 -1.92
CA ASP A 50 -3.15 -3.64 -3.17
C ASP A 50 -2.17 -4.26 -4.19
N SER A 51 -0.87 -4.28 -3.91
CA SER A 51 0.14 -4.67 -4.88
C SER A 51 1.19 -5.63 -4.32
N GLY A 52 0.78 -6.86 -4.03
CA GLY A 52 1.73 -7.98 -3.99
C GLY A 52 2.65 -7.96 -5.22
N LEU A 53 3.90 -8.38 -5.07
CA LEU A 53 4.93 -8.25 -6.11
C LEU A 53 4.56 -8.86 -7.46
N ARG A 54 3.74 -9.93 -7.53
CA ARG A 54 3.29 -10.41 -8.86
C ARG A 54 2.17 -9.53 -9.41
N ARG A 55 1.28 -9.04 -8.53
CA ARG A 55 0.17 -8.16 -8.88
C ARG A 55 0.68 -6.81 -9.40
N LEU A 56 1.81 -6.32 -8.89
CA LEU A 56 2.51 -5.13 -9.39
C LEU A 56 2.74 -5.15 -10.91
N PHE A 57 2.95 -6.33 -11.49
CA PHE A 57 3.29 -6.49 -12.91
C PHE A 57 2.12 -6.99 -13.78
N HIS A 58 0.92 -7.16 -13.22
CA HIS A 58 -0.25 -7.63 -13.95
C HIS A 58 -0.91 -6.45 -14.73
N ASN A 59 -1.82 -6.65 -15.70
CA ASN A 59 -2.35 -5.53 -16.51
C ASN A 59 -3.83 -5.69 -16.89
N GLU A 60 -4.67 -4.69 -16.57
CA GLU A 60 -6.14 -4.74 -16.56
C GLU A 60 -6.85 -4.57 -17.89
N ARG A 61 -6.16 -4.14 -18.95
CA ARG A 61 -6.71 -4.29 -20.31
C ARG A 61 -6.88 -5.75 -20.74
N TYR A 62 -6.29 -6.70 -20.00
CA TYR A 62 -6.47 -8.15 -20.09
C TYR A 62 -6.85 -8.80 -18.72
N ARG A 63 -7.31 -8.00 -17.73
CA ARG A 63 -7.63 -8.33 -16.29
C ARG A 63 -6.50 -8.38 -15.21
N GLY A 64 -5.54 -7.43 -15.12
CA GLY A 64 -5.36 -6.46 -13.98
C GLY A 64 -4.35 -6.67 -12.86
N VAL A 65 -3.31 -5.83 -12.60
CA VAL A 65 -3.30 -4.40 -12.16
C VAL A 65 -2.12 -3.59 -12.73
N ARG A 66 -2.41 -2.49 -13.45
CA ARG A 66 -1.40 -1.49 -13.89
C ARG A 66 -1.38 -0.32 -12.91
N TYR A 67 -0.52 -0.34 -11.90
CA TYR A 67 -0.12 0.88 -11.21
C TYR A 67 1.38 1.13 -11.44
N LEU A 68 1.69 2.35 -11.87
CA LEU A 68 3.02 2.98 -12.04
C LEU A 68 3.72 2.92 -13.41
N PHE A 69 3.73 1.83 -14.19
CA PHE A 69 4.57 1.81 -15.41
C PHE A 69 3.88 1.25 -16.66
N GLY A 70 3.63 2.12 -17.64
CA GLY A 70 2.96 1.78 -18.89
C GLY A 70 3.82 0.92 -19.84
N GLY A 71 3.88 -0.41 -19.64
CA GLY A 71 4.62 -1.34 -20.52
C GLY A 71 3.97 -2.73 -20.66
N LYS A 72 4.60 -3.64 -21.42
CA LYS A 72 4.19 -5.03 -21.72
C LYS A 72 4.97 -6.02 -20.82
N SER A 73 4.96 -5.79 -19.52
CA SER A 73 5.81 -6.45 -18.50
C SER A 73 5.65 -7.98 -18.37
N GLY A 74 4.58 -8.57 -18.92
CA GLY A 74 4.32 -10.01 -18.77
C GLY A 74 5.41 -10.93 -19.34
N GLY A 75 6.06 -10.54 -20.44
CA GLY A 75 7.14 -11.32 -21.04
C GLY A 75 8.43 -11.28 -20.20
N ALA A 76 8.88 -10.07 -19.86
CA ALA A 76 10.08 -9.84 -19.08
C ALA A 76 9.99 -10.43 -17.67
N LEU A 77 8.81 -10.35 -17.02
CA LEU A 77 8.58 -10.98 -15.73
C LEU A 77 8.73 -12.49 -15.83
N GLN A 78 8.05 -13.13 -16.79
CA GLN A 78 8.13 -14.57 -16.96
C GLN A 78 9.57 -15.02 -17.24
N ASP A 79 10.32 -14.24 -18.02
CA ASP A 79 11.75 -14.51 -18.27
C ASP A 79 12.59 -14.45 -17.00
N ILE A 80 12.42 -13.43 -16.16
CA ILE A 80 13.11 -13.33 -14.86
C ILE A 80 12.73 -14.49 -13.94
N LEU A 81 11.44 -14.80 -13.82
CA LEU A 81 10.96 -15.86 -12.94
C LEU A 81 11.42 -17.25 -13.41
N ASN A 82 11.53 -17.47 -14.72
CA ASN A 82 12.07 -18.70 -15.29
C ASN A 82 13.59 -18.82 -15.09
N LYS A 83 14.33 -17.72 -15.29
CA LYS A 83 15.79 -17.68 -15.09
C LYS A 83 16.20 -17.85 -13.62
N PHE A 84 15.38 -17.33 -12.72
CA PHE A 84 15.61 -17.34 -11.28
C PHE A 84 14.40 -17.96 -10.58
N SER A 85 14.25 -19.28 -10.69
CA SER A 85 13.09 -20.02 -10.16
C SER A 85 12.78 -19.71 -8.70
N ASN A 86 13.80 -19.52 -7.87
CA ASN A 86 13.64 -19.15 -6.47
C ASN A 86 13.12 -17.71 -6.25
N LEU A 87 13.03 -16.84 -7.27
CA LEU A 87 12.30 -15.56 -7.17
C LEU A 87 10.79 -15.77 -7.29
N ASN A 88 10.35 -16.75 -8.09
CA ASN A 88 8.95 -17.06 -8.28
C ASN A 88 8.29 -17.40 -6.94
N ASP A 89 8.93 -18.27 -6.15
CA ASP A 89 8.43 -18.68 -4.84
C ASP A 89 8.43 -17.51 -3.86
N MET A 90 9.48 -16.68 -3.84
CA MET A 90 9.54 -15.52 -2.96
C MET A 90 8.49 -14.46 -3.30
N PHE A 91 8.25 -14.20 -4.58
CA PHE A 91 7.18 -13.30 -5.03
C PHE A 91 5.80 -13.84 -4.65
N TYR A 92 5.61 -15.16 -4.70
CA TYR A 92 4.37 -15.78 -4.24
C TYR A 92 4.19 -15.65 -2.72
N SER A 93 5.24 -15.92 -1.95
CA SER A 93 5.21 -15.75 -0.49
C SER A 93 4.92 -14.31 -0.09
N HIS A 94 5.42 -13.33 -0.85
CA HIS A 94 5.11 -11.92 -0.67
C HIS A 94 3.61 -11.67 -0.86
N ASP A 95 3.05 -12.05 -2.02
CA ASP A 95 1.62 -11.90 -2.30
C ASP A 95 0.73 -12.55 -1.21
N VAL A 96 1.13 -13.71 -0.68
CA VAL A 96 0.42 -14.41 0.40
C VAL A 96 0.43 -13.61 1.71
N LEU A 97 1.59 -13.06 2.10
CA LEU A 97 1.68 -12.23 3.30
C LEU A 97 0.81 -10.97 3.18
N ILE A 98 0.79 -10.37 1.99
CA ILE A 98 -0.09 -9.25 1.68
C ILE A 98 -1.58 -9.64 1.83
N ASP A 99 -1.98 -10.77 1.26
CA ASP A 99 -3.37 -11.24 1.35
C ASP A 99 -3.78 -11.52 2.81
N GLU A 100 -2.86 -12.06 3.61
CA GLU A 100 -3.09 -12.30 5.02
C GLU A 100 -3.20 -11.00 5.83
N LEU A 101 -2.36 -9.99 5.54
CA LEU A 101 -2.48 -8.66 6.13
C LEU A 101 -3.84 -8.04 5.79
N ASN A 102 -4.26 -8.10 4.52
CA ASN A 102 -5.55 -7.57 4.07
C ASN A 102 -6.72 -8.24 4.82
N ARG A 103 -6.68 -9.55 5.02
CA ARG A 103 -7.71 -10.25 5.82
C ARG A 103 -7.77 -9.74 7.26
N CYS A 104 -6.64 -9.49 7.90
CA CYS A 104 -6.61 -8.93 9.25
C CYS A 104 -7.28 -7.54 9.30
N TYR A 105 -7.00 -6.66 8.34
CA TYR A 105 -7.65 -5.34 8.28
C TYR A 105 -9.15 -5.43 7.97
N GLU A 106 -9.57 -6.36 7.08
CA GLU A 106 -10.99 -6.63 6.83
C GLU A 106 -11.73 -7.15 8.08
N GLU A 107 -11.08 -7.98 8.89
CA GLU A 107 -11.65 -8.45 10.16
C GLU A 107 -11.80 -7.31 11.18
N ILE A 108 -10.83 -6.41 11.25
CA ILE A 108 -10.93 -5.18 12.04
C ILE A 108 -12.08 -4.30 11.55
N GLU A 109 -12.23 -4.09 10.23
CA GLU A 109 -13.36 -3.33 9.68
C GLU A 109 -14.68 -3.96 10.10
N LYS A 110 -14.84 -5.29 9.93
CA LYS A 110 -16.08 -6.00 10.29
C LYS A 110 -16.43 -5.85 11.77
N GLU A 111 -15.43 -5.86 12.65
CA GLU A 111 -15.63 -5.67 14.08
C GLU A 111 -16.04 -4.24 14.43
N ILE A 112 -15.51 -3.23 13.72
CA ILE A 112 -15.75 -1.82 14.03
C ILE A 112 -17.04 -1.31 13.39
N LYS A 113 -17.39 -1.84 12.21
CA LYS A 113 -18.54 -1.42 11.40
C LYS A 113 -19.85 -1.94 11.97
N THR A 114 -20.23 -1.38 13.11
CA THR A 114 -21.49 -1.71 13.79
C THR A 114 -22.50 -0.57 13.65
N PRO A 115 -23.81 -0.86 13.74
CA PRO A 115 -24.84 0.19 13.76
C PRO A 115 -24.62 1.22 14.86
N GLU A 116 -24.15 0.78 16.04
CA GLU A 116 -23.89 1.66 17.19
C GLU A 116 -22.82 2.71 16.89
N LEU A 117 -21.75 2.33 16.19
CA LEU A 117 -20.74 3.31 15.76
C LEU A 117 -21.32 4.31 14.75
N GLY A 118 -22.15 3.84 13.82
CA GLY A 118 -22.82 4.69 12.84
C GLY A 118 -23.71 5.75 13.49
N GLU A 119 -24.55 5.33 14.44
CA GLU A 119 -25.43 6.23 15.22
C GLU A 119 -24.60 7.24 16.03
N ARG A 120 -23.51 6.78 16.66
CA ARG A 120 -22.67 7.67 17.47
C ARG A 120 -21.92 8.70 16.63
N LEU A 121 -21.38 8.31 15.47
CA LEU A 121 -20.75 9.23 14.53
C LEU A 121 -21.75 10.29 14.02
N GLU A 122 -23.01 9.91 13.80
CA GLU A 122 -24.05 10.86 13.40
C GLU A 122 -24.31 11.90 14.49
N GLU A 123 -24.47 11.46 15.74
CA GLU A 123 -24.69 12.33 16.89
C GLU A 123 -23.53 13.31 17.06
N MET A 124 -22.29 12.81 17.10
CA MET A 124 -21.09 13.64 17.22
C MET A 124 -20.96 14.65 16.08
N THR A 125 -21.25 14.23 14.84
CA THR A 125 -21.20 15.12 13.67
C THR A 125 -22.21 16.25 13.78
N ARG A 126 -23.43 15.94 14.27
CA ARG A 126 -24.48 16.94 14.50
C ARG A 126 -24.09 17.93 15.60
N GLU A 127 -23.48 17.43 16.67
CA GLU A 127 -22.97 18.26 17.77
C GLU A 127 -21.82 19.17 17.31
N PHE A 128 -20.84 18.62 16.61
CA PHE A 128 -19.70 19.36 16.07
C PHE A 128 -20.14 20.49 15.13
N ASN A 129 -21.11 20.21 14.24
CA ASN A 129 -21.63 21.18 13.28
C ASN A 129 -22.50 22.28 13.91
N LYS A 130 -22.97 22.10 15.15
CA LYS A 130 -23.88 23.02 15.82
C LYS A 130 -23.20 24.37 16.06
N GLY A 131 -23.78 25.44 15.50
CA GLY A 131 -23.26 26.80 15.65
C GLY A 131 -22.02 27.12 14.80
N LYS A 132 -21.46 26.16 14.05
CA LYS A 132 -20.38 26.41 13.08
C LYS A 132 -20.93 27.04 11.80
N SER A 133 -20.11 27.87 11.14
CA SER A 133 -20.43 28.48 9.86
C SER A 133 -20.49 27.42 8.74
N ALA A 134 -21.22 27.70 7.65
CA ALA A 134 -21.36 26.77 6.54
C ALA A 134 -20.02 26.38 5.85
N THR A 135 -18.98 27.21 6.01
CA THR A 135 -17.63 26.95 5.47
C THR A 135 -16.80 26.02 6.35
N TYR A 136 -17.19 25.82 7.61
CA TYR A 136 -16.44 25.05 8.61
C TYR A 136 -17.19 23.78 9.08
N ARG A 137 -18.41 23.54 8.59
CA ARG A 137 -19.11 22.29 8.88
C ARG A 137 -18.49 21.14 8.10
N LEU A 138 -18.55 19.95 8.70
CA LEU A 138 -18.40 18.70 7.97
C LEU A 138 -19.48 18.66 6.88
N LYS A 139 -19.08 18.75 5.61
CA LYS A 139 -20.02 18.77 4.47
C LYS A 139 -20.28 17.34 4.00
N GLY A 140 -21.55 16.95 3.99
CA GLY A 140 -22.01 15.67 3.44
C GLY A 140 -23.04 15.01 4.36
N GLU A 141 -24.31 15.00 3.97
CA GLU A 141 -25.31 14.08 4.52
C GLU A 141 -25.58 12.94 3.52
N PRO A 142 -25.98 11.75 3.98
CA PRO A 142 -26.02 11.25 5.37
C PRO A 142 -24.87 10.25 5.61
N ILE A 143 -24.31 10.24 6.83
CA ILE A 143 -23.83 9.06 7.62
C ILE A 143 -22.86 8.05 6.95
N GLU A 144 -23.13 7.56 5.74
CA GLU A 144 -22.29 6.65 4.94
C GLU A 144 -20.89 7.24 4.65
N ASN A 145 -20.78 8.55 4.37
CA ASN A 145 -19.48 9.20 4.13
C ASN A 145 -18.66 9.44 5.40
N SER A 146 -19.31 9.56 6.57
CA SER A 146 -18.61 9.76 7.85
C SER A 146 -17.97 8.45 8.31
N PHE A 147 -18.65 7.31 8.12
CA PHE A 147 -18.03 6.01 8.32
C PHE A 147 -16.89 5.78 7.32
N GLN A 148 -17.05 6.17 6.05
CA GLN A 148 -15.97 6.02 5.07
C GLN A 148 -14.69 6.74 5.53
N PHE A 149 -14.81 8.00 5.94
CA PHE A 149 -13.65 8.79 6.36
C PHE A 149 -13.09 8.38 7.73
N TYR A 150 -13.93 8.25 8.76
CA TYR A 150 -13.47 7.96 10.13
C TYR A 150 -13.26 6.47 10.40
N GLY A 151 -13.96 5.59 9.68
CA GLY A 151 -13.73 4.15 9.71
C GLY A 151 -12.33 3.79 9.23
N GLU A 152 -11.83 4.45 8.19
CA GLU A 152 -10.45 4.30 7.72
C GLU A 152 -9.43 4.66 8.82
N TYR A 153 -9.62 5.75 9.58
CA TYR A 153 -8.73 6.08 10.70
C TYR A 153 -8.85 5.12 11.86
N LEU A 154 -10.08 4.68 12.14
CA LEU A 154 -10.29 3.65 13.15
C LEU A 154 -9.49 2.43 12.76
N ILE A 155 -9.58 1.93 11.52
CA ILE A 155 -8.84 0.76 11.03
C ILE A 155 -7.31 0.99 11.06
N ASN A 156 -6.84 2.17 10.65
CA ASN A 156 -5.44 2.51 10.42
C ASN A 156 -4.82 3.31 11.57
N LEU A 157 -4.77 2.73 12.77
CA LEU A 157 -4.32 3.42 13.98
C LEU A 157 -2.86 3.91 13.93
N GLU A 158 -2.04 3.32 13.07
CA GLU A 158 -0.64 3.72 12.87
C GLU A 158 -0.50 4.96 11.98
N TYR A 159 -1.51 5.27 11.17
CA TYR A 159 -1.49 6.41 10.28
C TYR A 159 -1.79 7.71 11.03
N THR A 160 -0.86 8.66 10.95
CA THR A 160 -1.04 10.00 11.52
C THR A 160 -1.63 10.93 10.47
N ILE A 161 -2.69 11.66 10.83
CA ILE A 161 -3.24 12.69 9.95
C ILE A 161 -2.35 13.93 10.02
N GLU A 162 -1.72 14.28 8.91
CA GLU A 162 -0.93 15.51 8.81
C GLU A 162 -1.83 16.70 8.50
N ARG A 163 -1.71 17.76 9.30
CA ARG A 163 -2.40 19.04 9.09
C ARG A 163 -1.56 19.93 8.18
N SER A 164 -2.15 20.50 7.14
CA SER A 164 -1.46 21.57 6.41
C SER A 164 -1.43 22.83 7.28
N PRO A 165 -0.27 23.49 7.44
CA PRO A 165 -0.26 24.84 7.97
C PRO A 165 -1.20 25.71 7.13
N ASP A 166 -2.09 26.44 7.78
CA ASP A 166 -2.99 27.44 7.18
C ASP A 166 -4.25 26.92 6.44
N SER A 167 -4.62 25.64 6.57
CA SER A 167 -5.88 25.10 6.02
C SER A 167 -7.01 25.03 7.05
N ILE A 168 -8.26 25.15 6.56
CA ILE A 168 -9.47 24.83 7.34
C ILE A 168 -9.77 23.36 7.12
N GLU A 169 -9.53 22.53 8.14
CA GLU A 169 -9.64 21.07 8.08
C GLU A 169 -10.60 20.53 9.15
N PRO A 170 -11.92 20.78 9.00
CA PRO A 170 -12.91 20.43 10.02
C PRO A 170 -12.98 18.92 10.30
N HIS A 171 -12.55 18.10 9.35
CA HIS A 171 -12.43 16.65 9.50
C HIS A 171 -11.32 16.24 10.46
N ILE A 172 -10.19 16.95 10.47
CA ILE A 172 -9.10 16.72 11.42
C ILE A 172 -9.51 17.25 12.79
N ASP A 173 -10.09 18.45 12.84
CA ASP A 173 -10.57 19.02 14.10
C ASP A 173 -11.63 18.11 14.76
N PHE A 174 -12.56 17.55 13.98
CA PHE A 174 -13.51 16.56 14.47
C PHE A 174 -12.81 15.31 15.02
N TRP A 175 -11.84 14.76 14.29
CA TRP A 175 -11.10 13.59 14.74
C TRP A 175 -10.35 13.88 16.05
N GLU A 176 -9.61 14.98 16.12
CA GLU A 176 -8.87 15.39 17.33
C GLU A 176 -9.80 15.58 18.55
N GLU A 177 -11.00 16.14 18.35
CA GLU A 177 -11.99 16.34 19.41
C GLU A 177 -12.65 15.04 19.88
N ASN A 178 -12.78 14.01 19.02
CA ASN A 178 -13.62 12.83 19.29
C ASN A 178 -12.87 11.48 19.29
N GLN A 179 -11.59 11.44 18.90
CA GLN A 179 -10.82 10.20 18.72
C GLN A 179 -10.82 9.31 19.96
N ASP A 180 -10.67 9.87 21.17
CA ASP A 180 -10.62 9.09 22.41
C ASP A 180 -11.90 8.28 22.66
N GLU A 181 -13.04 8.81 22.21
CA GLU A 181 -14.31 8.09 22.32
C GLU A 181 -14.49 7.10 21.17
N LEU A 182 -14.16 7.50 19.94
CA LEU A 182 -14.27 6.63 18.77
C LEU A 182 -13.34 5.41 18.87
N LEU A 183 -12.15 5.57 19.46
CA LEU A 183 -11.20 4.48 19.66
C LEU A 183 -11.70 3.42 20.63
N LYS A 184 -12.68 3.71 21.51
CA LYS A 184 -13.30 2.69 22.38
C LYS A 184 -14.02 1.59 21.62
N PHE A 185 -14.45 1.86 20.38
CA PHE A 185 -15.03 0.83 19.51
C PHE A 185 -13.99 -0.22 19.08
N ARG A 186 -12.69 0.07 19.27
CA ARG A 186 -11.58 -0.87 19.07
C ARG A 186 -11.20 -1.64 20.32
N ASP A 187 -11.73 -1.31 21.51
CA ASP A 187 -11.39 -1.93 22.79
C ASP A 187 -12.03 -3.33 22.94
N LYS A 188 -11.81 -4.17 21.94
CA LYS A 188 -12.27 -5.56 21.86
C LYS A 188 -11.07 -6.48 21.92
N ILE A 189 -11.15 -7.52 22.74
CA ILE A 189 -10.10 -8.54 22.87
C ILE A 189 -9.73 -9.13 21.50
N HIS A 190 -10.71 -9.30 20.61
CA HIS A 190 -10.47 -9.82 19.27
C HIS A 190 -9.62 -8.88 18.40
N ILE A 191 -9.90 -7.57 18.40
CA ILE A 191 -9.12 -6.57 17.66
C ILE A 191 -7.67 -6.51 18.18
N ILE A 192 -7.49 -6.59 19.50
CA ILE A 192 -6.14 -6.66 20.13
C ILE A 192 -5.37 -7.88 19.62
N GLU A 193 -6.02 -9.02 19.46
CA GLU A 193 -5.39 -10.23 18.93
C GLU A 193 -5.06 -10.11 17.44
N ILE A 194 -5.95 -9.53 16.63
CA ILE A 194 -5.69 -9.27 15.22
C ILE A 194 -4.48 -8.33 15.05
N HIS A 195 -4.32 -7.32 15.90
CA HIS A 195 -3.14 -6.46 15.87
C HIS A 195 -1.81 -7.18 16.11
N LYS A 196 -1.79 -8.20 16.97
CA LYS A 196 -0.60 -9.04 17.15
C LYS A 196 -0.28 -9.79 15.87
N GLN A 197 -1.30 -10.37 15.22
CA GLN A 197 -1.13 -11.05 13.94
C GLN A 197 -0.62 -10.10 12.85
N ILE A 198 -1.14 -8.86 12.77
CA ILE A 198 -0.62 -7.83 11.87
C ILE A 198 0.86 -7.58 12.15
N SER A 199 1.22 -7.35 13.42
CA SER A 199 2.61 -7.09 13.81
C SER A 199 3.55 -8.24 13.41
N GLU A 200 3.15 -9.49 13.66
CA GLU A 200 3.90 -10.68 13.28
C GLU A 200 4.07 -10.81 11.76
N LYS A 201 3.03 -10.48 11.00
CA LYS A 201 3.05 -10.53 9.53
C LYS A 201 3.90 -9.42 8.93
N LEU A 202 3.86 -8.21 9.49
CA LEU A 202 4.73 -7.10 9.06
C LEU A 202 6.22 -7.41 9.29
N ILE A 203 6.56 -8.11 10.37
CA ILE A 203 7.92 -8.61 10.60
C ILE A 203 8.31 -9.62 9.51
N GLN A 204 7.44 -10.60 9.22
CA GLN A 204 7.70 -11.60 8.18
C GLN A 204 7.84 -10.97 6.79
N LEU A 205 7.01 -9.97 6.48
CA LEU A 205 7.05 -9.21 5.24
C LEU A 205 8.38 -8.46 5.12
N THR A 206 8.76 -7.70 6.14
CA THR A 206 10.05 -6.98 6.19
C THR A 206 11.23 -7.91 5.98
N GLU A 207 11.27 -9.07 6.66
CA GLU A 207 12.35 -10.04 6.49
C GLU A 207 12.41 -10.63 5.07
N LEU A 208 11.26 -10.85 4.44
CA LEU A 208 11.17 -11.34 3.06
C LEU A 208 11.63 -10.28 2.07
N ASP A 209 11.20 -9.04 2.28
CA ASP A 209 11.52 -7.86 1.49
C ASP A 209 13.01 -7.57 1.49
N GLU A 210 13.67 -7.58 2.65
CA GLU A 210 15.12 -7.41 2.73
C GLU A 210 15.88 -8.50 1.95
N LYS A 211 15.39 -9.76 2.01
CA LYS A 211 15.97 -10.89 1.25
C LYS A 211 15.76 -10.69 -0.25
N LEU A 212 14.56 -10.27 -0.67
CA LEU A 212 14.22 -9.98 -2.06
C LEU A 212 15.05 -8.82 -2.61
N LEU A 213 15.10 -7.69 -1.90
CA LEU A 213 15.85 -6.50 -2.26
C LEU A 213 17.33 -6.80 -2.50
N LYS A 214 17.96 -7.55 -1.58
CA LYS A 214 19.36 -7.98 -1.72
C LYS A 214 19.58 -8.83 -2.97
N LYS A 215 18.61 -9.68 -3.32
CA LYS A 215 18.71 -10.62 -4.45
C LYS A 215 18.45 -9.92 -5.79
N LEU A 216 17.40 -9.12 -5.89
CA LEU A 216 17.07 -8.33 -7.07
C LEU A 216 18.20 -7.34 -7.38
N SER A 217 18.73 -6.67 -6.36
CA SER A 217 19.88 -5.75 -6.51
C SER A 217 21.12 -6.45 -7.06
N LYS A 218 21.42 -7.67 -6.58
CA LYS A 218 22.54 -8.48 -7.12
C LYS A 218 22.33 -8.86 -8.58
N ILE A 219 21.10 -9.23 -8.97
CA ILE A 219 20.78 -9.56 -10.36
C ILE A 219 20.91 -8.33 -11.25
N ARG A 220 20.33 -7.19 -10.84
CA ARG A 220 20.42 -5.91 -11.55
C ARG A 220 21.88 -5.49 -11.74
N GLU A 221 22.70 -5.59 -10.69
CA GLU A 221 24.12 -5.24 -10.75
C GLU A 221 24.93 -6.19 -11.64
N LYS A 222 24.60 -7.50 -11.64
CA LYS A 222 25.20 -8.46 -12.57
C LYS A 222 24.92 -8.06 -14.01
N TYR A 223 23.65 -7.79 -14.35
CA TYR A 223 23.27 -7.36 -15.68
C TYR A 223 23.92 -6.03 -16.09
N ARG A 224 24.03 -5.07 -15.17
CA ARG A 224 24.76 -3.82 -15.41
C ARG A 224 26.20 -4.05 -15.89
N LYS A 225 26.95 -4.92 -15.19
CA LYS A 225 28.35 -5.24 -15.53
C LYS A 225 28.47 -6.06 -16.82
N GLU A 226 27.61 -7.06 -16.99
CA GLU A 226 27.69 -8.01 -18.11
C GLU A 226 27.36 -7.36 -19.46
N TYR A 227 26.39 -6.44 -19.46
CA TYR A 227 25.90 -5.79 -20.69
C TYR A 227 26.29 -4.31 -20.81
N ASN A 228 27.13 -3.82 -19.89
CA ASN A 228 27.62 -2.43 -19.81
C ASN A 228 26.48 -1.39 -19.89
N PHE A 229 25.43 -1.57 -19.08
CA PHE A 229 24.37 -0.57 -18.99
C PHE A 229 24.87 0.68 -18.26
N VAL A 230 24.59 1.86 -18.82
CA VAL A 230 24.76 3.14 -18.13
C VAL A 230 23.57 3.40 -17.20
N ASN A 231 23.75 4.20 -16.14
CA ASN A 231 22.74 4.33 -15.07
C ASN A 231 21.34 4.74 -15.58
N ASN A 232 21.29 5.62 -16.58
CA ASN A 232 20.04 6.07 -17.23
C ASN A 232 19.32 4.97 -18.06
N GLU A 233 19.97 3.85 -18.38
CA GLU A 233 19.34 2.68 -19.01
C GLU A 233 18.71 1.72 -17.99
N ILE A 234 18.97 1.91 -16.70
CA ILE A 234 18.56 1.04 -15.59
C ILE A 234 17.43 1.67 -14.76
N GLU A 235 17.37 3.01 -14.76
CA GLU A 235 16.30 3.77 -14.11
C GLU A 235 14.97 3.63 -14.87
N PRO A 236 13.82 3.73 -14.15
CA PRO A 236 12.51 3.69 -14.80
C PRO A 236 12.38 4.85 -15.78
N PHE A 237 11.59 4.67 -16.83
CA PHE A 237 11.26 5.75 -17.76
C PHE A 237 10.40 6.79 -17.01
N ARG A 238 11.05 7.81 -16.42
CA ARG A 238 10.35 9.01 -15.95
C ARG A 238 10.05 9.83 -17.20
N GLY A 239 8.84 9.69 -17.74
CA GLY A 239 8.38 10.48 -18.88
C GLY A 239 8.57 11.97 -18.59
N ILE A 240 9.27 12.66 -19.51
CA ILE A 240 9.35 14.13 -19.56
C ILE A 240 8.05 14.64 -20.17
#